data_AF-A0A1M7AIN5-F1
#
_entry.id   AF-A0A1M7AIN5-F1
#
_cell.length_a   1.000
_cell.length_b   1.000
_cell.length_c   1.000
_cell.angle_alpha   90.00
_cell.angle_beta   90.00
_cell.angle_gamma   90.00
#
_symmetry.space_group_name_H-M   'P 1'
#
loop_
_entity.id
_entity.type
_entity.pdbx_description
1 polymer ?
#
loop_
_entity_poly.entity_id
_entity_poly.type
_entity_poly.pdbx_seq_one_letter_code
_entity_poly.pdbx_strand_id
1 'polypeptide(L)'
;MDRSQAEELISRRLCDFETAIPAKVTAVAADGTISVVALIKKVTVDGIVDVDNMVMDGIRPFTIGNSSACIDIEIEKGSQVLLVGLSRHAREWLGSSSDDAVIPKSPYGNMLNDLVAVPLFRTDRDSGKASRISLGVDGTVLVESKYGQSLKFNSDGSIDLNPKSGKKVKIGGDLDVEGEVNDSNYNLTELGRSYDVHMHAFIGVPPGTASATDGPMAPPTP
;
A
#
# COMPACT_ATOMS: atom_id res chain seq x y z
N MET A 1 -18.01 35.99 -35.81
CA MET A 1 -18.57 35.23 -34.69
C MET A 1 -18.95 36.24 -33.64
N ASP A 2 -20.23 36.29 -33.26
CA ASP A 2 -20.69 37.08 -32.12
C ASP A 2 -20.09 36.51 -30.82
N ARG A 3 -19.81 37.36 -29.83
CA ARG A 3 -19.32 36.99 -28.51
C ARG A 3 -20.18 35.91 -27.85
N SER A 4 -21.51 35.95 -28.04
CA SER A 4 -22.43 34.93 -27.49
C SER A 4 -22.14 33.54 -28.05
N GLN A 5 -21.91 33.43 -29.37
CA GLN A 5 -21.59 32.18 -30.06
C GLN A 5 -20.21 31.66 -29.67
N ALA A 6 -19.26 32.56 -29.43
CA ALA A 6 -17.92 32.19 -28.96
C ALA A 6 -17.97 31.62 -27.53
N GLU A 7 -18.72 32.27 -26.63
CA GLU A 7 -18.89 31.82 -25.24
C GLU A 7 -19.62 30.46 -25.16
N GLU A 8 -20.65 30.24 -25.99
CA GLU A 8 -21.34 28.95 -26.07
C GLU A 8 -20.41 27.84 -26.59
N LEU A 9 -19.63 28.12 -27.65
CA LEU A 9 -18.72 27.15 -28.25
C LEU A 9 -17.57 26.78 -27.29
N ILE A 10 -17.06 27.76 -26.53
CA ILE A 10 -16.08 27.52 -25.46
C ILE A 10 -16.70 26.66 -24.35
N SER A 11 -17.91 27.00 -23.91
CA SER A 11 -18.59 26.27 -22.82
C SER A 11 -18.84 24.81 -23.17
N ARG A 12 -19.36 24.54 -24.38
CA ARG A 12 -19.52 23.17 -24.91
C ARG A 12 -18.19 22.43 -24.93
N ARG A 13 -17.13 23.08 -25.43
CA ARG A 13 -15.80 22.46 -25.55
C ARG A 13 -15.16 22.17 -24.20
N LEU A 14 -15.39 22.99 -23.18
CA LEU A 14 -14.93 22.73 -21.81
C LEU A 14 -15.71 21.59 -21.15
N CYS A 15 -17.02 21.49 -21.38
CA CYS A 15 -17.84 20.38 -20.88
C CYS A 15 -17.46 19.02 -21.50
N ASP A 16 -16.90 19.03 -22.71
CA ASP A 16 -16.45 17.82 -23.42
C ASP A 16 -14.96 17.51 -23.18
N PHE A 17 -14.25 18.37 -22.45
CA PHE A 17 -12.84 18.18 -22.13
C PHE A 17 -12.70 17.51 -20.77
N GLU A 18 -12.50 16.19 -20.77
CA GLU A 18 -12.41 15.42 -19.53
C GLU A 18 -11.00 15.47 -18.96
N THR A 19 -10.86 16.05 -17.77
CA THR A 19 -9.60 16.11 -17.03
C THR A 19 -9.50 14.99 -16.02
N ALA A 20 -10.44 14.95 -15.07
CA ALA A 20 -10.51 13.91 -14.07
C ALA A 20 -11.94 13.67 -13.56
N ILE A 21 -12.31 12.39 -13.40
CA ILE A 21 -13.66 11.98 -12.99
C ILE A 21 -13.55 10.91 -11.90
N PRO A 22 -14.10 11.14 -10.69
CA PRO A 22 -14.21 10.08 -9.70
C PRO A 22 -15.13 8.98 -10.21
N ALA A 23 -14.72 7.73 -10.05
CA ALA A 23 -15.45 6.57 -10.52
C ALA A 23 -15.40 5.42 -9.52
N LYS A 24 -16.31 4.46 -9.70
CA LYS A 24 -16.35 3.21 -8.92
C LYS A 24 -16.15 2.03 -9.84
N VAL A 25 -15.29 1.11 -9.41
CA VAL A 25 -15.02 -0.15 -10.11
C VAL A 25 -16.24 -1.06 -10.05
N THR A 26 -16.70 -1.53 -11.20
CA THR A 26 -17.83 -2.45 -11.35
C THR A 26 -17.39 -3.88 -11.63
N ALA A 27 -16.23 -4.05 -12.26
CA ALA A 27 -15.59 -5.34 -12.52
C ALA A 27 -14.07 -5.20 -12.68
N VAL A 28 -13.35 -6.30 -12.45
CA VAL A 28 -11.91 -6.43 -12.69
C VAL A 28 -11.74 -7.63 -13.63
N ALA A 29 -11.06 -7.42 -14.75
CA ALA A 29 -10.78 -8.45 -15.73
C ALA A 29 -9.54 -9.26 -15.34
N ALA A 30 -9.38 -10.45 -15.94
CA ALA A 30 -8.25 -11.34 -15.67
C ALA A 30 -6.89 -10.74 -16.06
N ASP A 31 -6.87 -9.78 -16.99
CA ASP A 31 -5.68 -9.06 -17.44
C ASP A 31 -5.35 -7.83 -16.58
N GLY A 32 -6.08 -7.62 -15.49
CA GLY A 32 -5.90 -6.51 -14.55
C GLY A 32 -6.55 -5.19 -15.00
N THR A 33 -7.21 -5.15 -16.16
CA THR A 33 -8.03 -3.99 -16.55
C THR A 33 -9.32 -3.92 -15.74
N ILE A 34 -9.89 -2.73 -15.61
CA ILE A 34 -11.10 -2.49 -14.82
C ILE A 34 -12.22 -1.88 -15.65
N SER A 35 -13.44 -2.22 -15.26
CA SER A 35 -14.66 -1.55 -15.69
C SER A 35 -15.12 -0.58 -14.60
N VAL A 36 -15.53 0.62 -14.98
CA VAL A 36 -15.87 1.69 -14.04
C VAL A 36 -17.13 2.43 -14.45
N VAL A 37 -17.79 3.04 -13.45
CA VAL A 37 -18.90 3.98 -13.66
C VAL A 37 -18.56 5.27 -12.94
N ALA A 38 -18.76 6.41 -13.63
CA ALA A 38 -18.56 7.73 -13.07
C ALA A 38 -19.49 7.96 -11.85
N LEU A 39 -18.94 8.54 -10.78
CA LEU A 39 -19.67 8.88 -9.56
C LEU A 39 -20.25 10.29 -9.59
N ILE A 40 -19.74 11.15 -10.47
CA ILE A 40 -20.24 12.51 -10.69
C ILE A 40 -20.87 12.52 -12.09
N LYS A 41 -22.15 12.90 -12.15
CA LYS A 41 -22.90 12.99 -13.40
C LYS A 41 -22.58 14.30 -14.12
N LYS A 42 -22.47 14.25 -15.44
CA LYS A 42 -22.34 15.44 -16.28
C LYS A 42 -23.68 16.18 -16.30
N VAL A 43 -23.64 17.50 -16.20
CA VAL A 43 -24.79 18.37 -16.46
C VAL A 43 -24.51 19.06 -17.78
N THR A 44 -25.42 18.93 -18.74
CA THR A 44 -25.30 19.60 -20.03
C THR A 44 -25.50 21.11 -19.89
N VAL A 45 -25.12 21.86 -20.92
CA VAL A 45 -25.31 23.32 -20.96
C VAL A 45 -26.80 23.71 -20.79
N ASP A 46 -27.72 22.82 -21.17
CA ASP A 46 -29.17 23.00 -21.02
C ASP A 46 -29.69 22.61 -19.63
N GLY A 47 -28.81 22.30 -18.68
CA GLY A 47 -29.18 21.92 -17.30
C GLY A 47 -29.69 20.49 -17.17
N ILE A 48 -29.56 19.67 -18.22
CA ILE A 48 -30.00 18.27 -18.20
C ILE A 48 -28.89 17.43 -17.57
N VAL A 49 -29.24 16.68 -16.53
CA VAL A 49 -28.33 15.69 -15.96
C VAL A 49 -28.26 14.51 -16.90
N ASP A 50 -27.06 14.18 -17.35
CA ASP A 50 -26.81 12.94 -18.06
C ASP A 50 -26.98 11.78 -17.07
N VAL A 51 -28.07 11.02 -17.25
CA VAL A 51 -28.47 9.95 -16.33
C VAL A 51 -27.92 8.60 -16.74
N ASP A 52 -27.37 8.47 -17.95
CA ASP A 52 -26.79 7.24 -18.43
C ASP A 52 -25.45 7.03 -17.74
N ASN A 53 -25.41 6.02 -16.87
CA ASN A 53 -24.18 5.57 -16.25
C ASN A 53 -23.36 4.84 -17.32
N MET A 54 -22.64 5.59 -18.14
CA MET A 54 -21.75 5.00 -19.12
C MET A 54 -20.70 4.15 -18.39
N VAL A 55 -20.71 2.86 -18.69
CA VAL A 55 -19.66 1.95 -18.23
C VAL A 55 -18.47 2.18 -19.15
N MET A 56 -17.33 2.50 -18.54
CA MET A 56 -16.05 2.58 -19.24
C MET A 56 -15.27 1.30 -18.96
N ASP A 57 -14.91 0.58 -20.02
CA ASP A 57 -14.28 -0.73 -19.96
C ASP A 57 -12.82 -0.68 -20.41
N GLY A 58 -12.03 -1.66 -19.95
CA GLY A 58 -10.64 -1.83 -20.38
C GLY A 58 -9.70 -0.74 -19.86
N ILE A 59 -10.07 -0.07 -18.77
CA ILE A 59 -9.26 0.99 -18.18
C ILE A 59 -8.10 0.36 -17.40
N ARG A 60 -6.88 0.84 -17.60
CA ARG A 60 -5.72 0.38 -16.83
C ARG A 60 -5.60 1.16 -15.52
N PRO A 61 -5.47 0.47 -14.38
CA PRO A 61 -5.01 1.10 -13.16
C PRO A 61 -3.60 1.67 -13.29
N PHE A 62 -3.35 2.79 -12.62
CA PHE A 62 -2.02 3.36 -12.48
C PHE A 62 -1.26 2.64 -11.36
N THR A 63 -0.09 2.10 -11.70
CA THR A 63 0.85 1.51 -10.75
C THR A 63 1.98 2.49 -10.48
N ILE A 64 2.28 2.76 -9.21
CA ILE A 64 3.42 3.61 -8.84
C ILE A 64 4.67 2.74 -8.85
N GLY A 65 5.61 2.99 -9.76
CA GLY A 65 6.87 2.25 -9.79
C GLY A 65 7.57 2.20 -11.14
N ASN A 66 8.52 1.28 -11.23
CA ASN A 66 9.27 0.92 -12.43
C ASN A 66 9.58 -0.59 -12.42
N SER A 67 10.43 -1.05 -13.33
CA SER A 67 10.84 -2.45 -13.45
C SER A 67 11.61 -3.01 -12.24
N SER A 68 12.18 -2.16 -11.39
CA SER A 68 12.96 -2.57 -10.22
C SER A 68 12.12 -2.60 -8.94
N ALA A 69 11.13 -1.71 -8.82
CA ALA A 69 10.24 -1.65 -7.66
C ALA A 69 8.90 -1.00 -8.02
N CYS A 70 7.82 -1.58 -7.53
CA CYS A 70 6.48 -1.04 -7.67
C CYS A 70 5.65 -1.18 -6.40
N ILE A 71 4.72 -0.25 -6.20
CA ILE A 71 3.66 -0.31 -5.20
C ILE A 71 2.41 -0.80 -5.92
N ASP A 72 2.05 -2.05 -5.65
CA ASP A 72 0.80 -2.62 -6.13
C ASP A 72 -0.31 -2.40 -5.09
N ILE A 73 -1.44 -1.87 -5.55
CA ILE A 73 -2.61 -1.63 -4.72
C ILE A 73 -3.71 -2.52 -5.27
N GLU A 74 -4.16 -3.47 -4.46
CA GLU A 74 -5.25 -4.35 -4.86
C GLU A 74 -6.53 -3.56 -5.14
N ILE A 75 -7.07 -3.73 -6.35
CA ILE A 75 -8.32 -3.12 -6.79
C ILE A 75 -9.36 -4.22 -6.91
N GLU A 76 -10.49 -4.02 -6.26
CA GLU A 76 -11.63 -4.93 -6.29
C GLU A 76 -12.89 -4.20 -6.76
N LYS A 77 -13.93 -4.99 -7.07
CA LYS A 77 -15.26 -4.44 -7.35
C LYS A 77 -15.72 -3.61 -6.15
N GLY A 78 -16.11 -2.37 -6.41
CA GLY A 78 -16.53 -1.42 -5.38
C GLY A 78 -15.45 -0.43 -4.97
N SER A 79 -14.18 -0.68 -5.31
CA SER A 79 -13.10 0.30 -5.11
C SER A 79 -13.41 1.60 -5.84
N GLN A 80 -12.94 2.71 -5.27
CA GLN A 80 -13.03 4.03 -5.89
C GLN A 80 -11.71 4.38 -6.57
N VAL A 81 -11.81 5.03 -7.72
CA VAL A 81 -10.67 5.49 -8.51
C VAL A 81 -10.92 6.92 -9.00
N LEU A 82 -9.86 7.66 -9.26
CA LEU A 82 -9.91 8.88 -10.06
C LEU A 82 -9.50 8.51 -11.48
N LEU A 83 -10.40 8.66 -12.43
CA LEU A 83 -10.07 8.54 -13.84
C LEU A 83 -9.40 9.83 -14.27
N VAL A 84 -8.28 9.72 -14.98
CA VAL A 84 -7.54 10.87 -15.52
C VAL A 84 -7.50 10.74 -17.04
N GLY A 85 -7.98 11.78 -17.72
CA GLY A 85 -7.98 11.87 -19.17
C GLY A 85 -6.59 12.09 -19.72
N LEU A 86 -6.19 11.28 -20.70
CA LEU A 86 -4.94 11.44 -21.42
C LEU A 86 -5.15 12.36 -22.61
N SER A 87 -4.21 13.28 -22.82
CA SER A 87 -4.31 14.28 -23.89
C SER A 87 -4.27 13.71 -25.32
N ARG A 88 -3.98 12.42 -25.47
CA ARG A 88 -3.87 11.69 -26.74
C ARG A 88 -4.43 10.28 -26.57
N HIS A 89 -4.84 9.68 -27.69
CA HIS A 89 -5.24 8.29 -27.71
C HIS A 89 -4.09 7.35 -27.34
N ALA A 90 -4.23 6.63 -26.22
CA ALA A 90 -3.12 5.97 -25.54
C ALA A 90 -3.17 4.44 -25.58
N ARG A 91 -4.20 3.85 -26.18
CA ARG A 91 -4.41 2.39 -26.19
C ARG A 91 -3.23 1.61 -26.75
N GLU A 92 -2.58 2.10 -27.80
CA GLU A 92 -1.39 1.45 -28.37
C GLU A 92 -0.19 1.55 -27.43
N TRP A 93 -0.01 2.70 -26.78
CA TRP A 93 1.05 2.87 -25.79
C TRP A 93 0.84 1.95 -24.58
N LEU A 94 -0.39 1.85 -24.06
CA LEU A 94 -0.75 0.95 -22.96
C LEU A 94 -0.67 -0.55 -23.29
N GLY A 95 -0.58 -0.90 -24.58
CA GLY A 95 -0.38 -2.26 -25.07
C GLY A 95 1.05 -2.54 -25.56
N SER A 96 1.90 -1.52 -25.61
CA SER A 96 3.28 -1.61 -26.08
C SER A 96 4.21 -1.96 -24.91
N SER A 97 5.18 -2.82 -25.19
CA SER A 97 6.34 -3.05 -24.30
C SER A 97 7.59 -2.30 -24.77
N SER A 98 7.47 -1.46 -25.81
CA SER A 98 8.56 -0.62 -26.32
C SER A 98 8.58 0.73 -25.62
N ASP A 99 9.79 1.22 -25.36
CA ASP A 99 10.06 2.59 -24.88
C ASP A 99 9.97 3.63 -26.01
N ASP A 100 9.75 3.20 -27.26
CA ASP A 100 9.62 4.10 -28.41
C ASP A 100 8.33 4.93 -28.37
N ALA A 101 8.39 6.11 -28.99
CA ALA A 101 7.23 6.95 -29.17
C ALA A 101 6.17 6.26 -30.05
N VAL A 102 4.94 6.19 -29.53
CA VAL A 102 3.80 5.60 -30.25
C VAL A 102 3.01 6.70 -30.96
N ILE A 103 2.66 6.48 -32.23
CA ILE A 103 1.84 7.40 -33.02
C ILE A 103 0.37 7.14 -32.69
N PRO A 104 -0.40 8.11 -32.17
CA PRO A 104 -1.80 7.91 -31.85
C PRO A 104 -2.64 7.61 -33.12
N LYS A 105 -3.51 6.60 -33.06
CA LYS A 105 -4.47 6.29 -34.15
C LYS A 105 -5.53 7.37 -34.39
N SER A 106 -5.67 8.31 -33.46
CA SER A 106 -6.74 9.29 -33.44
C SER A 106 -6.17 10.65 -33.03
N PRO A 107 -6.62 11.75 -33.66
CA PRO A 107 -6.28 13.10 -33.24
C PRO A 107 -6.98 13.50 -31.93
N TYR A 108 -7.93 12.68 -31.47
CA TYR A 108 -8.70 12.92 -30.28
C TYR A 108 -7.94 12.52 -28.99
N GLY A 109 -8.25 13.21 -27.90
CA GLY A 109 -7.75 12.94 -26.56
C GLY A 109 -8.67 13.63 -25.53
N ASN A 110 -8.43 13.35 -24.24
CA ASN A 110 -9.31 13.73 -23.13
C ASN A 110 -10.73 13.20 -23.33
N MET A 111 -10.81 11.94 -23.78
CA MET A 111 -12.05 11.21 -24.01
C MET A 111 -12.14 10.03 -23.06
N LEU A 112 -13.37 9.56 -22.81
CA LEU A 112 -13.69 8.43 -21.92
C LEU A 112 -12.98 7.11 -22.28
N ASN A 113 -12.45 6.99 -23.50
CA ASN A 113 -11.72 5.80 -23.97
C ASN A 113 -10.21 5.84 -23.67
N ASP A 114 -9.68 6.99 -23.24
CA ASP A 114 -8.26 7.26 -23.03
C ASP A 114 -8.01 7.70 -21.58
N LEU A 115 -8.46 6.85 -20.65
CA LEU A 115 -8.37 7.10 -19.22
C LEU A 115 -7.34 6.18 -18.57
N VAL A 116 -6.69 6.70 -17.55
CA VAL A 116 -5.94 5.91 -16.57
C VAL A 116 -6.64 6.04 -15.23
N ALA A 117 -6.78 4.93 -14.51
CA ALA A 117 -7.43 4.91 -13.21
C ALA A 117 -6.40 5.02 -12.08
N VAL A 118 -6.40 6.13 -11.36
CA VAL A 118 -5.59 6.29 -10.14
C VAL A 118 -6.40 5.77 -8.95
N PRO A 119 -5.94 4.74 -8.20
CA PRO A 119 -6.63 4.29 -7.00
C PRO A 119 -6.86 5.43 -6.02
N LEU A 120 -8.11 5.59 -5.55
CA LEU A 120 -8.48 6.69 -4.68
C LEU A 120 -9.14 6.18 -3.42
N PHE A 121 -8.57 6.54 -2.27
CA PHE A 121 -9.14 6.26 -0.97
C PHE A 121 -9.89 7.49 -0.45
N ARG A 122 -11.22 7.45 -0.50
CA ARG A 122 -12.11 8.53 -0.04
C ARG A 122 -12.64 8.25 1.37
N THR A 123 -11.79 8.25 2.38
CA THR A 123 -12.25 8.39 3.77
C THR A 123 -11.31 9.26 4.58
N ASP A 124 -11.84 9.86 5.65
CA ASP A 124 -11.07 10.58 6.66
C ASP A 124 -9.82 9.77 7.01
N ARG A 125 -8.67 10.45 6.92
CA ARG A 125 -7.36 9.93 7.32
C ARG A 125 -7.38 9.29 8.69
N ASP A 126 -8.36 9.59 9.54
CA ASP A 126 -8.42 9.11 10.93
C ASP A 126 -9.44 7.99 11.17
N SER A 127 -10.11 7.49 10.13
CA SER A 127 -11.15 6.45 10.31
C SER A 127 -10.62 5.07 10.75
N GLY A 128 -9.29 4.87 10.83
CA GLY A 128 -8.67 3.64 11.37
C GLY A 128 -8.92 2.35 10.56
N LYS A 129 -9.43 2.46 9.31
CA LYS A 129 -9.93 1.29 8.55
C LYS A 129 -8.96 0.68 7.52
N ALA A 130 -7.79 1.28 7.30
CA ALA A 130 -6.87 0.85 6.23
C ALA A 130 -5.47 0.54 6.76
N SER A 131 -4.82 -0.45 6.15
CA SER A 131 -3.37 -0.66 6.32
C SER A 131 -2.60 0.47 5.64
N ARG A 132 -1.45 0.84 6.19
CA ARG A 132 -0.70 2.04 5.81
C ARG A 132 0.79 1.77 5.82
N ILE A 133 1.47 2.44 4.92
CA ILE A 133 2.91 2.64 4.96
C ILE A 133 3.11 4.16 5.06
N SER A 134 3.76 4.59 6.14
CA SER A 134 4.05 5.99 6.40
C SER A 134 5.55 6.20 6.37
N LEU A 135 6.00 7.18 5.59
CA LEU A 135 7.39 7.61 5.49
C LEU A 135 7.52 8.95 6.24
N GLY A 136 8.17 8.92 7.39
CA GLY A 136 8.47 10.09 8.21
C GLY A 136 9.62 10.89 7.61
N VAL A 137 9.52 12.21 7.71
CA VAL A 137 10.61 13.13 7.28
C VAL A 137 11.88 12.99 8.13
N ASP A 138 11.75 12.37 9.31
CA ASP A 138 12.82 12.03 10.24
C ASP A 138 13.51 10.69 9.90
N GLY A 139 13.09 10.02 8.81
CA GLY A 139 13.59 8.70 8.42
C GLY A 139 12.82 7.54 9.05
N THR A 140 11.80 7.81 9.87
CA THR A 140 10.94 6.76 10.42
C THR A 140 10.13 6.09 9.31
N VAL A 141 10.05 4.76 9.29
CA VAL A 141 9.14 4.01 8.40
C VAL A 141 8.17 3.21 9.26
N LEU A 142 6.87 3.50 9.14
CA LEU A 142 5.82 2.78 9.86
C LEU A 142 4.96 2.00 8.86
N VAL A 143 4.93 0.68 9.03
CA VAL A 143 3.98 -0.21 8.38
C VAL A 143 2.93 -0.59 9.41
N GLU A 144 1.70 -0.15 9.22
CA GLU A 144 0.57 -0.46 10.09
C GLU A 144 -0.47 -1.26 9.31
N SER A 145 -0.97 -2.35 9.88
CA SER A 145 -2.11 -3.05 9.29
C SER A 145 -3.42 -2.55 9.88
N LYS A 146 -4.49 -2.60 9.08
CA LYS A 146 -5.87 -2.28 9.52
C LYS A 146 -6.34 -3.06 10.75
N TYR A 147 -5.62 -4.11 11.13
CA TYR A 147 -5.93 -4.95 12.29
C TYR A 147 -5.14 -4.56 13.56
N GLY A 148 -4.43 -3.42 13.55
CA GLY A 148 -3.76 -2.84 14.71
C GLY A 148 -2.41 -3.46 15.06
N GLN A 149 -1.76 -4.09 14.08
CA GLN A 149 -0.39 -4.59 14.19
C GLN A 149 0.55 -3.68 13.41
N SER A 150 1.78 -3.49 13.89
CA SER A 150 2.73 -2.61 13.22
C SER A 150 4.17 -3.09 13.28
N LEU A 151 4.91 -2.65 12.27
CA LEU A 151 6.36 -2.71 12.16
C LEU A 151 6.84 -1.27 11.99
N LYS A 152 7.72 -0.80 12.89
CA LYS A 152 8.26 0.56 12.84
C LYS A 152 9.77 0.51 12.82
N PHE A 153 10.36 1.09 11.78
CA PHE A 153 11.79 1.42 11.75
C PHE A 153 11.93 2.84 12.29
N ASN A 154 12.62 2.99 13.42
CA ASN A 154 12.86 4.27 14.04
C ASN A 154 14.11 4.93 13.45
N SER A 155 14.18 6.26 13.56
CA SER A 155 15.31 7.05 13.08
C SER A 155 16.61 6.83 13.86
N ASP A 156 16.53 6.25 15.07
CA ASP A 156 17.68 5.83 15.88
C ASP A 156 18.24 4.45 15.49
N GLY A 157 17.67 3.81 14.45
CA GLY A 157 18.07 2.50 13.96
C GLY A 157 17.37 1.33 14.65
N SER A 158 16.54 1.58 15.67
CA SER A 158 15.75 0.52 16.32
C SER A 158 14.56 0.08 15.46
N ILE A 159 14.09 -1.15 15.71
CA ILE A 159 12.91 -1.72 15.05
C ILE A 159 11.91 -2.16 16.12
N ASP A 160 10.71 -1.56 16.10
CA ASP A 160 9.61 -1.96 16.98
C ASP A 160 8.68 -2.94 16.25
N LEU A 161 8.47 -4.10 16.86
CA LEU A 161 7.52 -5.12 16.41
C LEU A 161 6.33 -5.16 17.37
N ASN A 162 5.17 -4.68 16.91
CA ASN A 162 3.94 -4.64 17.69
C ASN A 162 2.90 -5.60 17.11
N PRO A 163 2.91 -6.89 17.50
CA PRO A 163 1.87 -7.81 17.09
C PRO A 163 0.53 -7.43 17.71
N LYS A 164 -0.57 -7.89 17.11
CA LYS A 164 -1.91 -7.75 17.70
C LYS A 164 -1.92 -8.29 19.12
N SER A 165 -2.65 -7.63 20.03
CA SER A 165 -2.78 -8.05 21.43
C SER A 165 -3.02 -9.56 21.58
N GLY A 166 -2.25 -10.20 22.46
CA GLY A 166 -2.29 -11.65 22.69
C GLY A 166 -1.59 -12.51 21.62
N LYS A 167 -0.97 -11.90 20.61
CA LYS A 167 -0.11 -12.60 19.63
C LYS A 167 1.36 -12.38 19.96
N LYS A 168 2.18 -13.36 19.60
CA LYS A 168 3.64 -13.32 19.75
C LYS A 168 4.29 -13.09 18.38
N VAL A 169 5.46 -12.47 18.39
CA VAL A 169 6.37 -12.55 17.23
C VAL A 169 6.89 -13.98 17.16
N LYS A 170 6.80 -14.59 15.97
CA LYS A 170 7.35 -15.92 15.70
C LYS A 170 8.39 -15.78 14.60
N ILE A 171 9.57 -16.32 14.82
CA ILE A 171 10.59 -16.48 13.78
C ILE A 171 10.52 -17.93 13.32
N GLY A 172 10.27 -18.14 12.03
CA GLY A 172 10.06 -19.48 11.46
C GLY A 172 11.35 -20.27 11.19
N GLY A 173 12.50 -19.65 11.41
CA GLY A 173 13.84 -20.25 11.26
C GLY A 173 14.79 -19.71 12.31
N ASP A 174 16.09 -19.82 12.06
CA ASP A 174 17.11 -19.35 12.98
C ASP A 174 17.12 -17.81 13.07
N LEU A 175 17.34 -17.30 14.28
CA LEU A 175 17.52 -15.88 14.54
C LEU A 175 18.92 -15.66 15.12
N ASP A 176 19.84 -15.22 14.27
CA ASP A 176 21.14 -14.75 14.71
C ASP A 176 21.01 -13.32 15.25
N VAL A 177 21.53 -13.08 16.46
CA VAL A 177 21.55 -11.77 17.10
C VAL A 177 22.97 -11.39 17.43
N GLU A 178 23.46 -10.34 16.77
CA GLU A 178 24.73 -9.71 17.10
C GLU A 178 24.48 -8.68 18.22
N GLY A 179 24.91 -8.99 19.44
CA GLY A 179 24.77 -8.12 20.61
C GLY A 179 24.12 -8.80 21.82
N GLU A 180 23.66 -8.00 22.77
CA GLU A 180 23.02 -8.48 23.99
C GLU A 180 21.51 -8.69 23.79
N VAL A 181 20.97 -9.75 24.39
CA VAL A 181 19.53 -10.00 24.40
C VAL A 181 18.97 -9.89 25.82
N ASN A 182 18.17 -8.86 26.05
CA ASN A 182 17.53 -8.60 27.32
C ASN A 182 16.08 -9.13 27.34
N ASP A 183 15.74 -9.95 28.34
CA ASP A 183 14.38 -10.46 28.59
C ASP A 183 13.93 -10.11 30.01
N SER A 184 12.79 -9.44 30.14
CA SER A 184 12.27 -8.95 31.42
C SER A 184 11.30 -9.92 32.11
N ASN A 185 10.86 -11.01 31.46
CA ASN A 185 9.92 -11.97 32.03
C ASN A 185 10.27 -13.41 31.64
N TYR A 186 11.17 -14.03 32.42
CA TYR A 186 11.52 -15.44 32.31
C TYR A 186 10.29 -16.35 32.47
N ASN A 187 9.87 -17.01 31.39
CA ASN A 187 8.98 -18.17 31.45
C ASN A 187 9.58 -19.31 30.59
N LEU A 188 10.54 -20.01 31.20
CA LEU A 188 11.39 -21.08 30.65
C LEU A 188 10.62 -22.39 30.46
N THR A 189 9.80 -22.50 29.42
CA THR A 189 9.35 -23.83 28.99
C THR A 189 9.89 -24.27 27.64
N GLU A 190 10.37 -23.37 26.76
CA GLU A 190 10.77 -23.76 25.39
C GLU A 190 11.92 -22.95 24.75
N LEU A 191 12.66 -22.11 25.49
CA LEU A 191 13.82 -21.38 24.94
C LEU A 191 15.12 -21.91 25.54
N GLY A 192 15.86 -22.73 24.80
CA GLY A 192 17.26 -23.04 25.09
C GLY A 192 18.12 -21.82 24.78
N ARG A 193 18.19 -20.85 25.69
CA ARG A 193 19.14 -19.74 25.60
C ARG A 193 20.40 -20.08 26.38
N SER A 194 21.54 -19.83 25.73
CA SER A 194 22.91 -20.12 26.15
C SER A 194 23.46 -19.21 27.28
N TYR A 195 22.59 -18.75 28.18
CA TYR A 195 22.97 -18.12 29.46
C TYR A 195 21.97 -18.53 30.54
N ASP A 196 21.84 -19.83 30.78
CA ASP A 196 21.26 -20.30 32.03
C ASP A 196 22.37 -20.31 33.10
N VAL A 197 22.36 -19.30 33.98
CA VAL A 197 22.94 -19.45 35.30
C VAL A 197 22.02 -20.41 36.06
N HIS A 198 22.26 -21.71 35.92
CA HIS A 198 21.57 -22.71 36.74
C HIS A 198 21.96 -22.50 38.21
N MET A 199 21.06 -21.96 39.03
CA MET A 199 21.12 -22.22 40.48
C MET A 199 20.87 -23.70 40.69
N HIS A 200 21.93 -24.49 40.82
CA HIS A 200 21.84 -25.86 41.30
C HIS A 200 21.35 -25.86 42.75
N ALA A 201 20.03 -25.96 42.93
CA ALA A 201 19.46 -26.38 44.19
C ALA A 201 19.09 -27.87 44.07
N PHE A 202 20.01 -28.79 44.41
CA PHE A 202 19.61 -30.13 44.90
C PHE A 202 20.67 -30.77 45.82
N ILE A 203 20.33 -30.72 47.11
CA ILE A 203 20.60 -31.65 48.24
C ILE A 203 22.06 -32.09 48.48
N GLY A 204 22.76 -31.33 49.32
CA GLY A 204 24.01 -31.79 49.97
C GLY A 204 25.03 -30.70 50.33
N VAL A 205 24.88 -29.48 49.79
CA VAL A 205 25.85 -28.40 50.02
C VAL A 205 25.57 -27.69 51.35
N PRO A 206 26.56 -27.48 52.24
CA PRO A 206 26.37 -26.76 53.49
C PRO A 206 25.94 -25.31 53.22
N PRO A 207 25.22 -24.65 54.15
CA PRO A 207 24.79 -23.28 53.95
C PRO A 207 26.00 -22.35 53.92
N GLY A 208 26.39 -21.95 52.72
CA GLY A 208 27.40 -20.93 52.44
C GLY A 208 27.08 -20.35 51.07
N THR A 209 26.71 -19.07 51.05
CA THR A 209 26.43 -18.19 49.91
C THR A 209 26.81 -18.77 48.53
N ALA A 210 25.83 -19.18 47.73
CA ALA A 210 26.04 -19.48 46.32
C ALA A 210 26.46 -18.19 45.59
N SER A 211 27.70 -18.15 45.11
CA SER A 211 28.16 -17.12 44.17
C SER A 211 27.62 -17.47 42.79
N ALA A 212 27.18 -16.45 42.04
CA ALA A 212 26.97 -16.58 40.60
C ALA A 212 28.25 -17.17 39.97
N THR A 213 28.10 -18.10 39.03
CA THR A 213 29.22 -18.62 38.25
C THR A 213 29.69 -17.53 37.29
N ASP A 214 30.84 -16.93 37.58
CA ASP A 214 31.52 -16.03 36.65
C ASP A 214 32.16 -16.84 35.50
N GLY A 215 31.70 -16.63 34.27
CA GLY A 215 32.38 -17.11 33.06
C GLY A 215 31.46 -17.32 31.84
N PRO A 216 31.97 -17.15 30.60
CA PRO A 216 31.25 -17.52 29.38
C PRO A 216 31.14 -19.04 29.24
N MET A 217 30.07 -19.53 28.60
CA MET A 217 29.87 -20.96 28.38
C MET A 217 30.98 -21.59 27.52
N ALA A 218 31.37 -22.81 27.89
CA ALA A 218 32.21 -23.66 27.05
C ALA A 218 31.39 -24.20 25.86
N PRO A 219 32.01 -24.37 24.67
CA PRO A 219 31.33 -24.93 23.52
C PRO A 219 30.84 -26.36 23.80
N PRO A 220 29.74 -26.81 23.14
CA PRO A 220 29.24 -28.17 23.31
C PRO A 220 30.31 -29.19 22.90
N THR A 221 30.45 -30.24 23.69
CA THR A 221 31.36 -31.36 23.40
C THR A 221 30.74 -32.26 22.31
N PRO A 222 31.56 -32.92 21.46
CA PRO A 222 31.09 -33.66 20.28
C PRO A 222 30.14 -34.81 20.58
#